data_AF-A0A4Y9LAW3-F1
#
_entry.id   AF-A0A4Y9LAW3-F1
#
_cell.length_a   1.000
_cell.length_b   1.000
_cell.length_c   1.000
_cell.angle_alpha   90.00
_cell.angle_beta   90.00
_cell.angle_gamma   90.00
#
_symmetry.space_group_name_H-M   'P 1'
#
loop_
_entity.id
_entity.type
_entity.pdbx_description
1 polymer ?
#
loop_
_entity_poly.entity_id
_entity_poly.type
_entity_poly.pdbx_seq_one_letter_code
_entity_poly.pdbx_strand_id
1 'polypeptide(L)'
;MENEDWASMSTAELWRLYDEVTTVLGRRMTAEKAKLEERLRKIEGTAAAARDEERPRRPYPPVLPKYQNPKNPSETWSGRGKQPRWLKAQLRAGKKLNDLLIDRSSAQRRRRTG
;
A
#
# COMPACT_ATOMS: atom_id res chain seq x y z
N MET A 1 3.71 49.31 -18.92
CA MET A 1 3.86 49.43 -20.38
C MET A 1 2.52 49.04 -20.96
N GLU A 2 1.65 50.02 -21.17
CA GLU A 2 0.49 49.81 -22.04
C GLU A 2 1.07 49.64 -23.44
N ASN A 3 0.76 48.54 -24.12
CA ASN A 3 1.23 48.33 -25.49
C ASN A 3 0.52 49.39 -26.36
N GLU A 4 1.24 50.43 -26.77
CA GLU A 4 0.73 51.57 -27.57
C GLU A 4 0.04 51.12 -28.87
N ASP A 5 0.40 49.93 -29.39
CA ASP A 5 -0.29 49.26 -30.50
C ASP A 5 -1.78 49.05 -30.24
N TRP A 6 -2.17 48.73 -29.01
CA TRP A 6 -3.55 48.34 -28.68
C TRP A 6 -4.46 49.56 -28.53
N ALA A 7 -3.88 50.70 -28.18
CA ALA A 7 -4.58 51.99 -28.12
C ALA A 7 -4.84 52.58 -29.52
N SER A 8 -4.03 52.20 -30.51
CA SER A 8 -4.16 52.61 -31.91
C SER A 8 -5.04 51.67 -32.74
N MET A 9 -5.25 50.43 -32.27
CA MET A 9 -6.14 49.46 -32.92
C MET A 9 -7.62 49.82 -32.70
N SER A 10 -8.42 49.63 -33.74
CA SER A 10 -9.87 49.75 -33.64
C SER A 10 -10.46 48.66 -32.73
N THR A 11 -11.64 48.93 -32.16
CA THR A 11 -12.35 47.95 -31.32
C THR A 11 -12.60 46.63 -32.07
N ALA A 12 -12.86 46.69 -33.38
CA ALA A 12 -13.05 45.50 -34.21
C ALA A 12 -11.78 44.64 -34.30
N GLU A 13 -10.61 45.27 -34.43
CA GLU A 13 -9.32 44.56 -34.49
C GLU A 13 -8.96 43.95 -33.14
N LEU A 14 -9.26 44.64 -32.03
CA LEU A 14 -9.10 44.09 -30.67
C LEU A 14 -9.98 42.86 -30.45
N TRP A 15 -11.24 42.89 -30.92
CA TRP A 15 -12.14 41.73 -30.86
C TRP A 15 -11.65 40.55 -31.72
N ARG A 16 -11.07 40.83 -32.89
CA ARG A 16 -10.47 39.80 -33.75
C ARG A 16 -9.29 39.12 -33.07
N LEU A 17 -8.42 39.90 -32.43
CA LEU A 17 -7.29 39.36 -31.68
C LEU A 17 -7.76 38.51 -30.49
N TYR A 18 -8.81 38.93 -29.79
CA TYR A 18 -9.41 38.14 -28.72
C TYR A 18 -9.95 36.80 -29.22
N ASP A 19 -10.67 36.79 -30.34
CA ASP A 19 -11.18 35.57 -30.96
C ASP A 19 -10.04 34.64 -31.42
N GLU A 20 -8.98 35.19 -32.02
CA GLU A 20 -7.81 34.42 -32.41
C GLU A 20 -7.07 33.82 -31.19
N VAL A 21 -6.88 34.60 -30.13
CA VAL A 21 -6.23 34.12 -28.92
C VAL A 21 -7.07 33.03 -28.24
N THR A 22 -8.38 33.22 -28.12
CA THR A 22 -9.26 32.21 -27.50
C THR A 22 -9.32 30.92 -28.30
N THR A 23 -9.38 31.00 -29.63
CA THR A 23 -9.34 29.80 -30.50
C THR A 23 -8.00 29.07 -30.41
N VAL A 24 -6.87 29.80 -30.41
CA VAL A 24 -5.53 29.22 -30.25
C VAL A 24 -5.37 28.59 -28.87
N LEU A 25 -5.80 29.27 -27.80
CA LEU A 25 -5.76 28.74 -26.44
C LEU A 25 -6.63 27.49 -26.30
N GLY A 26 -7.84 27.50 -26.85
CA GLY A 26 -8.72 26.33 -26.87
C GLY A 26 -8.05 25.12 -27.54
N ARG A 27 -7.47 25.32 -28.73
CA ARG A 27 -6.71 24.26 -29.44
C ARG A 27 -5.54 23.74 -28.61
N ARG A 28 -4.72 24.63 -28.02
CA ARG A 28 -3.58 24.23 -27.18
C ARG A 28 -4.02 23.46 -25.92
N MET A 29 -5.07 23.91 -25.24
CA MET A 29 -5.62 23.22 -24.08
C MET A 29 -6.12 21.82 -24.42
N THR A 30 -6.82 21.65 -25.54
CA THR A 30 -7.29 20.32 -25.98
C THR A 30 -6.13 19.38 -26.31
N ALA A 31 -5.08 19.88 -26.95
CA ALA A 31 -3.88 19.09 -27.26
C ALA A 31 -3.12 18.65 -26.00
N GLU A 32 -2.93 19.57 -25.04
CA GLU A 32 -2.29 19.23 -23.76
C GLU A 32 -3.15 18.25 -22.95
N LYS A 33 -4.48 18.43 -22.94
CA LYS A 33 -5.40 17.47 -22.31
C LYS A 33 -5.28 16.08 -22.93
N ALA A 34 -5.31 15.98 -24.27
CA ALA A 34 -5.17 14.70 -24.97
C ALA A 34 -3.84 14.01 -24.66
N LYS A 35 -2.75 14.78 -24.55
CA LYS A 35 -1.43 14.26 -24.16
C LYS A 35 -1.42 13.71 -22.73
N LEU A 36 -2.10 14.38 -21.79
CA LEU A 36 -2.23 13.90 -20.42
C LEU A 36 -3.09 12.64 -20.34
N GLU A 37 -4.20 12.58 -21.08
CA GLU A 37 -5.07 11.41 -21.15
C GLU A 37 -4.32 10.18 -21.73
N GLU A 38 -3.51 10.36 -22.77
CA GLU A 38 -2.70 9.26 -23.32
C GLU A 38 -1.63 8.78 -22.33
N ARG A 39 -1.02 9.69 -21.56
CA ARG A 39 -0.08 9.30 -20.48
C ARG A 39 -0.79 8.53 -19.37
N LEU A 40 -2.00 8.96 -18.99
CA LEU A 40 -2.81 8.28 -17.98
C LEU A 40 -3.17 6.87 -18.46
N ARG A 41 -3.64 6.73 -19.71
CA ARG A 41 -3.97 5.45 -20.32
C ARG A 41 -2.80 4.44 -20.30
N LYS A 42 -1.57 4.91 -20.54
CA LYS A 42 -0.36 4.05 -20.44
C LYS A 42 -0.09 3.57 -19.02
N ILE A 43 -0.30 4.43 -18.03
CA ILE A 43 -0.10 4.07 -16.62
C ILE A 43 -1.21 3.13 -16.15
N GLU A 44 -2.46 3.39 -16.53
CA GLU A 44 -3.58 2.54 -16.19
C GLU A 44 -3.49 1.17 -16.85
N GLY A 45 -3.07 1.10 -18.13
CA GLY A 45 -2.85 -0.17 -18.82
C GLY A 45 -1.76 -1.03 -18.18
N THR A 46 -0.67 -0.40 -17.70
CA THR A 46 0.41 -1.12 -16.99
C THR A 46 0.02 -1.50 -15.57
N ALA A 47 -0.71 -0.64 -14.85
CA ALA A 47 -1.24 -0.94 -13.52
C ALA A 47 -2.33 -2.02 -13.56
N ALA A 48 -3.17 -2.05 -14.59
CA ALA A 48 -4.17 -3.09 -14.80
C ALA A 48 -3.51 -4.44 -15.12
N ALA A 49 -2.53 -4.46 -16.04
CA ALA A 49 -1.75 -5.67 -16.35
C ALA A 49 -1.01 -6.22 -15.11
N ALA A 50 -0.50 -5.36 -14.24
CA ALA A 50 0.14 -5.77 -12.99
C ALA A 50 -0.84 -6.28 -11.92
N ARG A 51 -2.13 -5.93 -12.00
CA ARG A 51 -3.18 -6.42 -11.09
C ARG A 51 -3.75 -7.76 -11.54
N ASP A 52 -3.85 -7.99 -12.86
CA ASP A 52 -4.29 -9.26 -13.43
C ASP A 52 -3.22 -10.36 -13.37
N GLU A 53 -1.94 -10.00 -13.18
CA GLU A 53 -0.94 -10.96 -12.70
C GLU A 53 -1.17 -11.29 -11.21
N GLU A 54 -2.29 -11.94 -10.91
CA GLU A 54 -2.55 -12.57 -9.62
C GLU A 54 -1.68 -13.83 -9.50
N ARG A 55 -0.36 -13.63 -9.40
CA ARG A 55 0.59 -14.72 -9.20
C ARG A 55 0.17 -15.47 -7.94
N PRO A 56 -0.13 -16.77 -8.03
CA PRO A 56 -0.59 -17.53 -6.88
C PRO A 56 0.47 -17.44 -5.79
N ARG A 57 0.13 -16.80 -4.67
CA ARG A 57 1.01 -16.71 -3.51
C ARG A 57 1.32 -18.14 -3.08
N ARG A 58 2.61 -18.50 -3.07
CA ARG A 58 3.03 -19.83 -2.60
C ARG A 58 2.48 -20.03 -1.17
N PRO A 59 1.81 -21.16 -0.89
CA PRO A 59 1.30 -21.42 0.46
C PRO A 59 2.48 -21.47 1.42
N TYR A 60 2.49 -20.55 2.39
CA TYR A 60 3.52 -20.52 3.42
C TYR A 60 3.24 -21.61 4.46
N PRO A 61 4.22 -22.41 4.89
CA PRO A 61 4.01 -23.43 5.92
C PRO A 61 3.44 -22.82 7.21
N PRO A 62 2.48 -23.47 7.89
CA PRO A 62 1.92 -22.97 9.13
C PRO A 62 3.02 -22.85 10.19
N VAL A 63 3.12 -21.67 10.81
CA VAL A 63 4.12 -21.42 11.84
C VAL A 63 3.64 -22.05 13.15
N LEU A 64 4.31 -23.13 13.56
CA LEU A 64 3.97 -23.84 14.79
C LEU A 64 4.29 -22.99 16.04
N PRO A 65 3.46 -23.07 17.10
CA PRO A 65 3.80 -22.46 18.38
C PRO A 65 5.04 -23.10 19.00
N LYS A 66 5.94 -22.27 19.53
CA LYS A 66 7.21 -22.68 20.15
C LYS A 66 7.18 -22.54 21.68
N TYR A 67 6.41 -21.57 22.18
CA TYR A 67 6.30 -21.25 23.60
C TYR A 67 4.84 -21.30 24.06
N GLN A 68 4.59 -21.73 25.30
CA GLN A 68 3.27 -21.82 25.93
C GLN A 68 3.27 -21.13 27.29
N ASN A 69 2.17 -20.44 27.62
CA ASN A 69 2.03 -19.84 28.94
C ASN A 69 1.73 -20.94 29.99
N PRO A 70 2.53 -21.04 31.07
CA PRO A 70 2.29 -22.01 32.14
C PRO A 70 1.03 -21.72 32.95
N LYS A 71 0.53 -20.47 32.94
CA LYS A 71 -0.72 -20.09 33.63
C LYS A 71 -1.95 -20.35 32.77
N ASN A 72 -1.81 -20.34 31.44
CA ASN A 72 -2.92 -20.55 30.51
C ASN A 72 -2.43 -21.29 29.25
N PRO A 73 -2.62 -22.61 29.17
CA PRO A 73 -2.14 -23.41 28.04
C PRO A 73 -2.67 -22.98 26.67
N SER A 74 -3.81 -22.28 26.61
CA SER A 74 -4.37 -21.77 25.36
C SER A 74 -3.55 -20.62 24.76
N GLU A 75 -2.76 -19.92 25.57
CA GLU A 75 -1.87 -18.84 25.11
C GLU A 75 -0.53 -19.42 24.66
N THR A 76 -0.26 -19.32 23.36
CA THR A 76 0.99 -19.79 22.75
C THR A 76 1.64 -18.72 21.88
N TRP A 77 2.93 -18.88 21.63
CA TRP A 77 3.70 -17.96 20.78
C TRP A 77 4.69 -18.74 19.92
N SER A 78 4.72 -18.45 18.63
CA SER A 78 5.62 -19.10 17.67
C SER A 78 7.07 -18.63 17.75
N GLY A 79 7.36 -17.58 18.52
CA GLY A 79 8.68 -16.93 18.54
C GLY A 79 8.89 -15.94 17.39
N ARG A 80 7.88 -15.74 16.53
CA ARG A 80 7.89 -14.75 15.45
C ARG A 80 6.97 -13.57 15.79
N GLY A 81 7.35 -12.37 15.39
CA GLY A 81 6.55 -11.15 15.56
C GLY A 81 6.50 -10.62 17.00
N LYS A 82 5.46 -9.86 17.32
CA LYS A 82 5.30 -9.16 18.60
C LYS A 82 5.17 -10.14 19.77
N GLN A 83 6.02 -9.98 20.79
CA GLN A 83 5.93 -10.76 22.01
C GLN A 83 4.60 -10.51 22.74
N PRO A 84 3.86 -11.56 23.15
CA PRO A 84 2.60 -11.42 23.86
C PRO A 84 2.80 -10.93 25.29
N ARG A 85 1.73 -10.36 25.88
CA ARG A 85 1.77 -9.75 27.21
C ARG A 85 2.17 -10.74 28.31
N TRP A 86 1.67 -11.98 28.23
CA TRP A 86 2.01 -13.03 29.20
C TRP A 86 3.50 -13.36 29.18
N LEU A 87 4.12 -13.42 28.00
CA LEU A 87 5.54 -13.73 27.88
C LEU A 87 6.38 -12.64 28.52
N LYS A 88 6.07 -11.37 28.23
CA LYS A 88 6.72 -10.22 28.87
C LYS A 88 6.55 -10.24 30.39
N ALA A 89 5.36 -10.59 30.88
CA ALA A 89 5.10 -10.70 32.31
C ALA A 89 5.93 -11.82 32.96
N GLN A 90 6.06 -12.99 32.32
CA GLN A 90 6.88 -14.10 32.82
C GLN A 90 8.38 -13.78 32.80
N LEU A 91 8.86 -13.11 31.75
CA LEU A 91 10.25 -12.65 31.67
C LEU A 91 10.57 -11.61 32.76
N ARG A 92 9.64 -10.68 33.03
CA ARG A 92 9.77 -9.72 34.15
C ARG A 92 9.73 -10.39 35.52
N ALA A 93 8.98 -11.49 35.65
CA ALA A 93 8.94 -12.30 36.87
C ALA A 93 10.20 -13.18 37.05
N GLY A 94 11.22 -13.04 36.21
CA GLY A 94 12.50 -13.74 36.31
C GLY A 94 12.53 -15.13 35.67
N LYS A 95 11.44 -15.56 35.00
CA LYS A 95 11.44 -16.84 34.26
C LYS A 95 12.24 -16.73 32.97
N LYS A 96 12.92 -17.81 32.59
CA LYS A 96 13.67 -17.85 31.33
C LYS A 96 12.74 -18.23 30.19
N LEU A 97 13.05 -17.72 29.00
CA LEU A 97 12.29 -18.04 27.78
C LEU A 97 12.29 -19.55 27.49
N ASN A 98 13.36 -20.27 27.88
CA ASN A 98 13.47 -21.71 27.70
C ASN A 98 12.50 -22.50 28.59
N ASP A 99 12.12 -21.98 29.76
CA ASP A 99 11.17 -22.64 30.66
C ASP A 99 9.73 -22.64 30.10
N LEU A 100 9.50 -21.82 29.08
CA LEU A 100 8.21 -21.64 28.41
C LEU A 100 8.16 -22.42 27.09
N LEU A 101 9.22 -23.16 26.73
CA LEU A 101 9.28 -23.97 25.50
C LEU A 101 8.27 -25.13 25.57
N ILE A 102 7.54 -25.29 24.48
CA ILE A 102 6.74 -26.50 24.26
C ILE A 102 7.70 -27.60 23.84
N ASP A 103 7.97 -28.55 24.73
CA ASP A 103 8.68 -29.76 24.34
C ASP A 103 7.81 -30.53 23.33
N ARG A 104 8.35 -30.81 22.13
CA ARG A 104 7.67 -31.59 21.09
C ARG A 104 7.24 -32.97 21.59
N SER A 105 7.88 -33.51 22.63
CA SER A 105 7.48 -34.78 23.25
C SER A 105 6.16 -34.67 24.03
N SER A 106 5.89 -33.52 24.67
CA SER A 106 4.70 -33.27 25.49
C SER A 106 3.43 -33.05 24.64
N ALA A 107 3.58 -32.48 23.45
CA ALA A 107 2.50 -32.29 22.48
C ALA A 107 2.01 -33.62 21.88
N GLN A 108 2.89 -34.61 21.71
CA GLN A 108 2.57 -35.94 21.20
C GLN A 108 1.77 -36.77 22.22
N ARG A 109 2.02 -36.59 23.54
CA ARG A 109 1.28 -37.28 24.61
C ARG A 109 -0.18 -36.83 24.69
N ARG A 110 -0.46 -35.54 24.52
CA ARG A 110 -1.82 -34.99 24.57
C ARG A 110 -2.72 -35.47 23.42
N ARG A 111 -2.14 -35.93 22.30
CA ARG A 111 -2.89 -36.47 21.14
C ARG A 111 -3.29 -37.94 21.28
N ARG A 112 -2.76 -38.68 22.25
CA ARG A 112 -3.04 -40.12 22.45
C ARG A 112 -4.06 -40.40 23.57
N THR A 113 -4.57 -39.37 24.24
CA THR A 113 -5.48 -39.50 25.40
C THR A 113 -6.79 -38.73 25.18
N GLY A 114 -7.16 -38.50 23.93
CA GLY A 114 -8.45 -37.92 23.52
C GLY A 114 -9.21 -38.89 22.65
#